data_AF-A0A2J6W6Z9-F1
#
_entry.id   AF-A0A2J6W6Z9-F1
#
_cell.length_a   1.000
_cell.length_b   1.000
_cell.length_c   1.000
_cell.angle_alpha   90.00
_cell.angle_beta   90.00
_cell.angle_gamma   90.00
#
_symmetry.space_group_name_H-M   'P 1'
#
loop_
_entity.id
_entity.type
_entity.pdbx_description
1 polymer ?
#
loop_
_entity_poly.entity_id
_entity_poly.type
_entity_poly.pdbx_seq_one_letter_code
_entity_poly.pdbx_strand_id
1 'polypeptide(L)'
;QMPDGTKKVVRFDMNLLNCLFCGLCVDACPVECLTMSDIHEMAVYRRAQAVIHMDDMEKIGATNATVVRNLPDRIWRDDKERETLWGKVKWNF
;
A
#
# COMPACT_ATOMS: atom_id res chain seq x y z
N GLN A 1 -16.67 -21.48 2.23
CA GLN A 1 -16.21 -21.62 3.62
C GLN A 1 -15.34 -22.85 3.65
N MET A 2 -14.17 -22.77 4.28
CA MET A 2 -13.27 -23.91 4.38
C MET A 2 -13.82 -24.92 5.40
N PRO A 3 -13.37 -26.19 5.39
CA PRO A 3 -13.90 -27.26 6.26
C PRO A 3 -13.75 -27.00 7.76
N ASP A 4 -12.80 -26.13 8.12
CA ASP A 4 -12.49 -25.61 9.45
C ASP A 4 -13.40 -24.46 9.90
N GLY A 5 -14.36 -24.06 9.07
CA GLY A 5 -15.27 -22.93 9.35
C GLY A 5 -14.65 -21.56 9.06
N THR A 6 -13.39 -21.49 8.60
CA THR A 6 -12.76 -20.22 8.25
C THR A 6 -13.30 -19.69 6.92
N LYS A 7 -13.39 -18.37 6.81
CA LYS A 7 -13.81 -17.68 5.59
C LYS A 7 -12.58 -17.08 4.92
N LYS A 8 -12.23 -17.62 3.75
CA LYS A 8 -11.20 -17.05 2.88
C LYS A 8 -11.87 -16.30 1.73
N VAL A 9 -11.35 -15.12 1.42
CA VAL A 9 -11.74 -14.37 0.23
C VAL A 9 -11.19 -15.09 -1.00
N VAL A 10 -12.06 -15.46 -1.93
CA VAL A 10 -11.66 -16.18 -3.16
C VAL A 10 -11.33 -15.21 -4.30
N ARG A 11 -11.97 -14.03 -4.31
CA ARG A 11 -11.81 -13.01 -5.34
C ARG A 11 -11.99 -11.63 -4.73
N PHE A 12 -11.07 -10.74 -5.05
CA PHE A 12 -11.12 -9.33 -4.68
C PHE A 12 -10.45 -8.54 -5.80
N ASP A 13 -11.27 -7.81 -6.56
CA ASP A 13 -10.82 -7.00 -7.69
C ASP A 13 -11.16 -5.55 -7.40
N MET A 14 -10.18 -4.67 -7.59
CA MET A 14 -10.34 -3.23 -7.38
C MET A 14 -10.27 -2.49 -8.71
N ASN A 15 -11.34 -1.76 -9.06
CA ASN A 15 -11.34 -0.92 -10.25
C ASN A 15 -10.81 0.48 -9.92
N LEU A 16 -9.60 0.79 -10.36
CA LEU A 16 -8.96 2.09 -10.12
C LEU A 16 -9.68 3.26 -10.78
N LEU A 17 -10.44 3.03 -11.86
CA LEU A 17 -11.22 4.09 -12.50
C LEU A 17 -12.44 4.53 -11.68
N ASN A 18 -12.89 3.69 -10.75
CA ASN A 18 -14.00 3.99 -9.84
C ASN A 18 -13.51 4.34 -8.42
N CYS A 19 -12.25 4.05 -8.10
CA CYS A 19 -11.67 4.33 -6.81
C CYS A 19 -11.40 5.84 -6.68
N LEU A 20 -11.81 6.43 -5.55
CA LEU A 20 -11.56 7.83 -5.22
C LEU A 20 -10.29 8.04 -4.40
N PHE A 21 -9.54 6.96 -4.13
CA PHE A 21 -8.34 6.96 -3.29
C PHE A 21 -8.56 7.59 -1.89
N CYS A 22 -9.76 7.41 -1.34
CA CYS A 22 -10.17 8.06 -0.09
C CYS A 22 -9.73 7.34 1.20
N GLY A 23 -9.19 6.12 1.11
CA GLY A 23 -8.73 5.36 2.28
C GLY A 23 -9.82 4.66 3.09
N LEU A 24 -11.10 4.89 2.82
CA LEU A 24 -12.21 4.31 3.60
C LEU A 24 -12.20 2.78 3.67
N CYS A 25 -11.69 2.09 2.65
CA CYS A 25 -11.57 0.63 2.65
C CYS A 25 -10.48 0.11 3.61
N VAL A 26 -9.44 0.90 3.86
CA VAL A 26 -8.38 0.59 4.82
C VAL A 26 -8.94 0.76 6.23
N ASP A 27 -9.59 1.89 6.50
CA ASP A 27 -10.15 2.20 7.82
C ASP A 27 -11.30 1.26 8.21
N ALA A 28 -12.11 0.85 7.24
CA ALA A 28 -13.21 -0.08 7.48
C ALA A 28 -12.73 -1.52 7.76
N CYS A 29 -11.47 -1.86 7.46
CA CYS A 29 -10.98 -3.22 7.61
C CYS A 29 -10.70 -3.55 9.08
N PRO A 30 -11.44 -4.49 9.70
CA PRO A 30 -11.28 -4.79 11.13
C PRO A 30 -9.99 -5.56 11.47
N VAL A 31 -9.31 -6.08 10.45
CA VAL A 31 -8.12 -6.94 10.57
C VAL A 31 -6.93 -6.38 9.80
N GLU A 32 -7.02 -5.14 9.32
CA GLU A 32 -5.94 -4.44 8.63
C GLU A 32 -5.33 -5.21 7.44
N CYS A 33 -6.17 -5.93 6.68
CA CYS A 33 -5.69 -6.71 5.52
C CYS A 33 -5.38 -5.86 4.27
N LEU A 34 -5.84 -4.61 4.25
CA LEU A 34 -5.60 -3.65 3.17
C LEU A 34 -4.78 -2.49 3.71
N THR A 35 -3.85 -1.99 2.88
CA THR A 35 -3.09 -0.78 3.17
C THR A 35 -2.96 0.04 1.89
N MET A 36 -2.87 1.36 2.03
CA MET A 36 -2.63 2.25 0.90
C MET A 36 -1.12 2.33 0.63
N SER A 37 -0.72 1.95 -0.58
CA SER A 37 0.67 2.09 -1.03
C SER A 37 0.95 3.51 -1.53
N ASP A 38 2.22 3.91 -1.52
CA ASP A 38 2.66 5.19 -2.09
C ASP A 38 2.94 5.10 -3.61
N ILE A 39 2.37 4.11 -4.29
CA ILE A 39 2.51 3.94 -5.73
C ILE A 39 1.47 4.80 -6.43
N HIS A 40 1.93 5.77 -7.22
CA HIS A 40 1.07 6.72 -7.93
C HIS A 40 1.15 6.58 -9.46
N GLU A 41 2.20 5.93 -9.97
CA GLU A 41 2.51 5.82 -11.41
C GLU A 41 1.84 4.58 -12.05
N MET A 42 0.52 4.47 -11.94
CA MET A 42 -0.26 3.30 -12.43
C MET A 42 -1.09 3.61 -13.68
N ALA A 43 -0.64 4.56 -14.51
CA ALA A 43 -1.34 4.90 -15.74
C ALA A 43 -1.30 3.74 -16.74
N VAL A 44 -2.45 3.42 -17.33
CA VAL A 44 -2.61 2.33 -18.30
C VAL A 44 -3.37 2.78 -19.54
N TYR A 45 -3.10 2.15 -20.68
CA TYR A 45 -3.71 2.52 -21.95
C TYR A 45 -5.09 1.91 -22.18
N ARG A 46 -5.42 0.80 -21.52
CA ARG A 46 -6.70 0.11 -21.68
C ARG A 46 -7.45 0.07 -20.36
N ARG A 47 -8.77 0.33 -20.40
CA ARG A 47 -9.65 0.31 -19.22
C ARG A 47 -9.59 -1.02 -18.46
N ALA A 48 -9.49 -2.15 -19.17
CA ALA A 48 -9.39 -3.47 -18.55
C ALA A 48 -8.14 -3.63 -17.67
N GLN A 49 -7.06 -2.90 -17.97
CA GLN A 49 -5.82 -2.93 -17.19
C GLN A 49 -5.89 -2.06 -15.93
N ALA A 50 -6.92 -1.23 -15.78
CA ALA A 50 -7.12 -0.41 -14.59
C ALA A 50 -7.87 -1.16 -13.47
N VAL A 51 -8.19 -2.43 -13.70
CA VAL A 51 -8.70 -3.34 -12.65
C VAL A 51 -7.51 -4.11 -12.10
N ILE A 52 -7.21 -3.91 -10.82
CA ILE A 52 -6.17 -4.64 -10.11
C ILE A 52 -6.80 -5.86 -9.47
N HIS A 53 -6.16 -7.01 -9.65
CA HIS A 53 -6.59 -8.28 -9.06
C HIS A 53 -5.87 -8.55 -7.73
N MET A 54 -6.43 -9.47 -6.92
CA MET A 54 -5.86 -9.87 -5.63
C MET A 54 -4.37 -10.24 -5.72
N ASP A 55 -3.98 -11.00 -6.75
CA ASP A 55 -2.59 -11.43 -6.93
C ASP A 55 -1.61 -10.27 -7.15
N ASP A 56 -2.07 -9.19 -7.81
CA ASP A 56 -1.26 -8.00 -8.05
C ASP A 56 -1.18 -7.15 -6.78
N MET A 57 -2.27 -7.05 -6.03
CA MET A 57 -2.29 -6.40 -4.71
C MET A 57 -1.38 -7.12 -3.71
N GLU A 58 -1.32 -8.45 -3.73
CA GLU A 58 -0.43 -9.22 -2.86
C GLU A 58 1.05 -8.92 -3.17
N LYS A 59 1.42 -8.89 -4.46
CA LYS A 59 2.79 -8.52 -4.88
C LYS A 59 3.14 -7.10 -4.46
N ILE A 60 2.24 -6.15 -4.70
CA ILE A 60 2.41 -4.74 -4.29
C ILE A 60 2.54 -4.65 -2.77
N GLY A 61 1.69 -5.35 -2.02
CA GLY A 61 1.71 -5.38 -0.57
C GLY A 61 3.03 -5.92 -0.02
N ALA A 62 3.56 -7.00 -0.62
CA ALA A 62 4.86 -7.55 -0.25
C ALA A 62 5.99 -6.54 -0.48
N THR A 63 6.03 -5.89 -1.65
CA THR A 63 7.03 -4.86 -1.96
C THR A 63 6.89 -3.63 -1.06
N ASN A 64 5.67 -3.13 -0.88
CA ASN A 64 5.37 -1.99 -0.03
C ASN A 64 5.81 -2.27 1.41
N ALA A 65 5.52 -3.45 1.96
CA ALA A 65 5.97 -3.84 3.29
C ALA A 65 7.50 -3.87 3.43
N THR A 66 8.24 -4.29 2.39
CA THR A 66 9.71 -4.26 2.40
C THR A 66 10.25 -2.83 2.30
N VAL A 67 9.69 -2.03 1.39
CA VAL A 67 10.11 -0.65 1.13
C VAL A 67 9.82 0.23 2.35
N VAL A 68 8.60 0.17 2.90
CA VAL A 68 8.20 0.90 4.11
C VAL A 68 9.07 0.57 5.32
N ARG A 69 9.51 -0.67 5.47
CA ARG A 69 10.41 -1.07 6.57
C ARG A 69 11.82 -0.50 6.44
N ASN A 70 12.27 -0.20 5.22
CA ASN A 70 13.67 0.12 4.92
C ASN A 70 13.89 1.57 4.44
N LEU A 71 12.83 2.35 4.21
CA LEU A 71 12.92 3.76 3.84
C LEU A 71 13.34 4.62 5.05
N PRO A 72 14.46 5.36 4.98
CA PRO A 72 14.95 6.17 6.09
C PRO A 72 14.16 7.46 6.33
N ASP A 73 13.33 7.87 5.36
CA ASP A 73 12.64 9.15 5.27
C ASP A 73 11.12 9.07 5.55
N ARG A 74 10.58 7.87 5.80
CA ARG A 74 9.17 7.73 6.16
C ARG A 74 8.94 8.24 7.58
N ILE A 75 8.08 9.25 7.71
CA ILE A 75 7.75 10.04 8.92
C ILE A 75 7.47 9.20 10.19
N TRP A 76 7.15 7.91 10.07
CA TRP A 76 6.76 7.02 11.18
C TRP A 76 7.84 5.99 11.58
N ARG A 77 9.13 6.34 11.50
CA ARG A 77 10.21 5.60 12.17
C ARG A 77 10.86 6.51 13.19
N ASP A 78 11.00 6.01 14.43
CA ASP A 78 11.63 6.58 15.62
C ASP A 78 12.21 8.01 15.43
N ASP A 79 11.64 8.98 16.16
CA ASP A 79 12.04 10.40 16.13
C ASP A 79 13.57 10.59 16.22
N LYS A 80 14.29 9.67 16.87
CA LYS A 80 15.75 9.69 16.99
C LYS A 80 16.50 9.51 15.64
N GLU A 81 16.01 8.65 14.75
CA GLU A 81 16.58 8.50 13.40
C GLU A 81 16.23 9.71 12.54
N ARG A 82 15.01 10.26 12.69
CA ARG A 82 14.59 11.47 11.98
C ARG A 82 15.48 12.67 12.35
N GLU A 83 15.69 12.91 13.65
CA GLU A 83 16.55 13.99 14.17
C GLU A 83 18.00 13.91 13.66
N THR A 84 18.56 12.69 13.55
CA THR A 84 19.93 12.51 13.03
C THR A 84 20.05 12.72 11.51
N LEU A 85 18.95 12.62 10.76
CA LEU A 85 18.91 12.90 9.33
C LEU A 85 18.73 14.40 9.04
N TRP A 86 17.91 15.13 9.82
CA TRP A 86 17.73 16.58 9.67
C TRP A 86 19.05 17.37 9.72
N GLY A 87 20.02 16.93 10.55
CA GLY A 87 21.35 17.56 10.64
C GLY A 87 22.33 17.22 9.50
N LYS A 88 22.01 16.26 8.63
CA LYS A 88 22.90 15.76 7.56
C LYS A 88 22.42 16.10 6.16
N VAL A 89 21.23 16.65 5.99
CA VAL A 89 20.74 17.11 4.68
C VAL A 89 21.53 18.36 4.28
N LYS A 90 22.54 18.18 3.41
CA LYS A 90 23.09 19.29 2.64
C LYS A 90 22.08 19.62 1.53
N TRP A 91 21.29 20.67 1.74
CA TRP A 91 20.52 21.28 0.68
C TRP A 91 21.49 21.85 -0.35
N ASN A 92 21.42 21.35 -1.59
CA ASN A 92 22.07 22.01 -2.71
C ASN A 92 21.22 23.26 -3.04
N PHE A 93 21.67 24.41 -2.54
CA PHE A 93 21.26 25.72 -3.04
C PHE A 93 21.95 25.99 -4.38
#